data_AF-A0A967XY65-F1
#
_entry.id   AF-A0A967XY65-F1
#
_cell.length_a   1.000
_cell.length_b   1.000
_cell.length_c   1.000
_cell.angle_alpha   90.00
_cell.angle_beta   90.00
_cell.angle_gamma   90.00
#
_symmetry.space_group_name_H-M   'P 1'
#
loop_
_entity.id
_entity.type
_entity.pdbx_description
1 polymer ?
#
loop_
_entity_poly.entity_id
_entity_poly.type
_entity_poly.pdbx_seq_one_letter_code
_entity_poly.pdbx_strand_id
1 'polypeptide(L)' 'MFKKNENNIRVGEFETSHGIIKTPFFMPIATKGAVKTISTRDLDNLGAQILLSNTYHLML' A
#
# COMPACT_ATOMS: atom_id res chain seq x y z
N MET A 1 -6.96 15.35 1.70
CA MET A 1 -8.43 15.59 1.73
C MET A 1 -9.11 14.70 0.70
N PHE A 2 -10.17 13.96 1.06
CA PHE A 2 -10.89 13.05 0.15
C PHE A 2 -11.97 13.79 -0.65
N LYS A 3 -11.88 13.73 -1.98
CA LYS A 3 -12.91 14.21 -2.91
C LYS A 3 -13.85 13.05 -3.25
N LYS A 4 -15.15 13.34 -3.37
CA LYS A 4 -16.21 12.35 -3.64
C LYS A 4 -16.97 12.77 -4.91
N ASN A 5 -17.28 11.84 -5.80
CA ASN A 5 -18.14 12.09 -6.95
C ASN A 5 -19.61 11.65 -6.71
N GLU A 6 -20.45 11.88 -7.72
CA GLU A 6 -21.88 11.56 -7.75
C GLU A 6 -22.17 10.07 -7.50
N ASN A 7 -21.22 9.20 -7.85
CA ASN A 7 -21.28 7.75 -7.70
C ASN A 7 -20.64 7.24 -6.39
N ASN A 8 -20.44 8.11 -5.39
CA ASN A 8 -19.78 7.80 -4.12
C ASN A 8 -18.32 7.32 -4.19
N ILE A 9 -17.63 7.48 -5.32
CA ILE A 9 -16.21 7.13 -5.46
C ILE A 9 -15.37 8.17 -4.73
N ARG A 10 -14.42 7.73 -3.92
CA ARG A 10 -13.53 8.60 -3.13
C ARG A 10 -12.10 8.55 -3.67
N VAL A 11 -11.53 9.72 -3.91
CA VAL A 11 -10.13 9.92 -4.32
C VAL A 11 -9.48 10.85 -3.31
N GLY A 12 -8.23 10.63 -2.96
CA GLY A 12 -7.59 11.41 -1.92
C GLY A 12 -6.15 11.00 -1.69
N GLU A 13 -5.54 11.67 -0.73
CA GLU A 13 -4.14 11.50 -0.37
C GLU A 13 -4.03 11.35 1.15
N PHE A 14 -3.21 10.39 1.58
CA PHE A 14 -2.83 10.14 2.96
C PHE A 14 -1.36 10.52 3.14
N GLU A 15 -1.07 11.36 4.11
CA GLU A 15 0.29 11.67 4.51
C GLU A 15 0.72 10.75 5.66
N THR A 16 1.89 10.14 5.52
CA THR A 16 2.51 9.32 6.56
C THR A 16 3.93 9.86 6.82
N SER A 17 4.57 9.39 7.89
CA SER A 17 5.99 9.69 8.12
C SER A 17 6.91 9.20 7.00
N HIS A 18 6.44 8.30 6.13
CA HIS A 18 7.19 7.74 5.00
C HIS A 18 6.75 8.31 3.64
N GLY A 19 5.92 9.36 3.62
CA GLY A 19 5.47 10.03 2.41
C GLY A 19 3.97 9.95 2.15
N ILE A 20 3.58 10.38 0.95
CA ILE A 20 2.18 10.54 0.52
C ILE A 20 1.70 9.33 -0.28
N ILE A 21 0.52 8.81 0.05
CA ILE A 21 -0.15 7.68 -0.61
C ILE A 21 -1.46 8.15 -1.25
N LYS A 22 -1.74 7.77 -2.51
CA LYS A 22 -2.92 8.21 -3.26
C LYS A 22 -3.99 7.12 -3.30
N THR A 23 -5.24 7.43 -2.96
CA THR A 23 -6.37 6.50 -3.08
C THR A 23 -7.18 6.72 -4.37
N PRO A 24 -7.79 5.67 -4.94
CA PRO A 24 -7.74 4.27 -4.49
C PRO A 24 -6.41 3.61 -4.87
N PHE A 25 -5.88 2.76 -3.99
CA PHE A 25 -4.68 1.96 -4.23
C PHE A 25 -4.95 0.50 -3.90
N PHE A 26 -4.15 -0.40 -4.49
CA PHE A 26 -4.09 -1.81 -4.10
C PHE A 26 -2.83 -2.03 -3.25
N MET A 27 -2.94 -2.81 -2.17
CA MET A 27 -1.85 -3.03 -1.22
C MET A 27 -1.34 -4.48 -1.33
N PRO A 28 -0.10 -4.72 -1.80
CA PRO A 28 0.49 -6.05 -1.79
C PRO A 28 0.74 -6.55 -0.36
N ILE A 29 0.61 -7.86 -0.15
CA ILE A 29 0.71 -8.49 1.18
C ILE A 29 2.08 -9.14 1.35
N ALA A 30 2.82 -8.68 2.35
CA ALA A 30 4.07 -9.25 2.84
C ALA A 30 3.78 -10.16 4.05
N THR A 31 3.57 -11.45 3.81
CA THR A 31 3.17 -12.40 4.85
C THR A 31 4.29 -12.66 5.86
N LYS A 32 5.55 -12.80 5.44
CA LYS A 32 6.72 -13.00 6.32
C LYS A 32 7.75 -11.89 6.15
N GLY A 33 7.30 -10.64 6.17
CA GLY A 33 8.17 -9.47 5.93
C GLY A 33 8.64 -9.32 4.47
N ALA A 34 8.23 -10.23 3.58
CA ALA A 34 8.50 -10.17 2.15
C ALA A 34 7.24 -10.52 1.36
N VAL A 35 7.08 -9.86 0.20
CA VAL A 35 6.14 -10.28 -0.83
C VAL A 35 6.73 -11.46 -1.57
N LYS A 36 5.97 -12.55 -1.69
CA LYS A 36 6.48 -13.80 -2.28
C LYS A 36 6.92 -13.55 -3.73
N THR A 37 8.11 -14.03 -4.09
CA THR A 37 8.68 -14.02 -5.47
C THR A 37 8.95 -12.65 -6.10
N ILE A 38 8.79 -11.54 -5.37
CA ILE A 38 8.93 -10.18 -5.90
C ILE A 38 9.94 -9.41 -5.04
N SER A 39 10.90 -8.74 -5.66
CA SER A 39 11.86 -7.91 -4.94
C SER A 39 11.25 -6.56 -4.54
N THR A 40 11.84 -5.87 -3.57
CA THR A 40 11.44 -4.49 -3.21
C THR A 40 11.50 -3.55 -4.41
N ARG A 41 12.55 -3.67 -5.22
CA ARG A 41 12.71 -2.89 -6.46
C ARG A 41 11.58 -3.14 -7.45
N ASP A 42 11.09 -4.37 -7.57
CA ASP A 42 9.97 -4.69 -8.45
C ASP A 42 8.67 -4.07 -7.92
N LEU A 43 8.47 -4.03 -6.60
CA LEU A 43 7.32 -3.35 -5.98
C LEU A 43 7.36 -1.84 -6.23
N ASP A 44 8.53 -1.22 -6.12
CA ASP A 44 8.74 0.19 -6.42
C ASP A 44 8.44 0.47 -7.91
N ASN A 45 8.95 -0.38 -8.81
CA ASN A 45 8.70 -0.28 -10.26
C ASN A 45 7.21 -0.47 -10.62
N LEU A 46 6.48 -1.30 -9.87
CA LEU A 46 5.04 -1.50 -10.02
C LEU A 46 4.22 -0.32 -9.44
N GLY A 47 4.86 0.64 -8.78
CA GLY A 47 4.21 1.80 -8.18
C GLY A 47 3.50 1.48 -6.86
N ALA A 48 3.92 0.43 -6.14
CA ALA A 48 3.37 0.14 -4.82
C ALA A 48 3.76 1.25 -3.83
N GLN A 49 2.77 2.02 -3.37
CA GLN A 49 3.00 3.12 -2.42
C GLN A 49 2.94 2.67 -0.95
N ILE A 50 2.43 1.47 -0.71
CA ILE A 50 2.20 0.91 0.64
C ILE A 50 2.13 -0.62 0.56
N LEU A 51 2.55 -1.29 1.64
CA LEU A 51 2.55 -2.74 1.79
C LEU A 51 1.86 -3.16 3.09
N LEU A 52 1.16 -4.29 3.06
CA LEU A 52 0.57 -4.90 4.26
C LEU A 52 1.54 -5.93 4.81
N SER A 53 2.15 -5.67 5.97
CA SER A 53 2.97 -6.68 6.65
C SER A 53 2.19 -7.33 7.79
N ASN A 54 2.08 -8.66 7.77
CA ASN A 54 1.39 -9.38 8.84
C ASN A 54 2.34 -9.59 10.04
N THR A 55 2.05 -8.91 11.15
CA THR A 55 2.87 -8.98 12.36
C THR A 55 2.83 -10.35 13.06
N TYR A 56 1.77 -11.14 12.88
CA TYR A 56 1.69 -12.50 13.44
C TYR A 56 2.85 -13.38 12.96
N HIS A 57 3.16 -13.32 11.67
CA HIS A 57 4.21 -14.11 11.05
C HIS A 57 5.61 -13.50 11.19
N LEU A 58 5.72 -12.23 11.61
CA LEU A 58 7.00 -11.59 11.92
C LEU A 58 7.49 -11.93 13.33
N MET A 59 6.57 -12.27 14.22
CA MET A 59 6.86 -12.58 15.63
C MET A 59 7.33 -14.03 15.83
N LEU A 60 7.12 -14.91 14.84
CA LEU A 60 7.40 -16.35 14.88
C LEU A 60 8.47 -16.73 13.85
#